data_AF-A0A836JZZ1-F1
#
_entry.id   AF-A0A836JZZ1-F1
#
_cell.length_a   1.000
_cell.length_b   1.000
_cell.length_c   1.000
_cell.angle_alpha   90.00
_cell.angle_beta   90.00
_cell.angle_gamma   90.00
#
_symmetry.space_group_name_H-M   'P 1'
#
loop_
_entity.id
_entity.type
_entity.pdbx_description
1 polymer ?
#
loop_
_entity_poly.entity_id
_entity_poly.type
_entity_poly.pdbx_seq_one_letter_code
_entity_poly.pdbx_strand_id
1 'polypeptide(L)'
;MKSLRVVTLNGNPVLKQIKMYRKTMILKCKNLQYLDDRPVFPRDRACAEAWMRGGVDEEVAERNRWFQAEQKKINDSVMALINKRKLCKPVGTSEKEATDKKKKKEKKEDEEEDEEEEEEEDEEVTTKSSARTATRSSGLFRQGLVQNSCFE
;
A
#
# COMPACT_ATOMS: atom_id res chain seq x y z
N MET A 1 -6.05 -36.22 17.34
CA MET A 1 -4.80 -36.98 17.64
C MET A 1 -3.90 -36.09 18.51
N LYS A 2 -3.35 -36.59 19.63
CA LYS A 2 -2.65 -35.74 20.62
C LYS A 2 -1.14 -35.57 20.37
N SER A 3 -0.49 -36.49 19.65
CA SER A 3 0.98 -36.54 19.47
C SER A 3 1.47 -36.29 18.03
N LEU A 4 0.57 -36.06 17.07
CA LEU A 4 0.89 -35.92 15.65
C LEU A 4 1.58 -34.57 15.37
N ARG A 5 2.83 -34.62 14.89
CA ARG A 5 3.68 -33.43 14.62
C ARG A 5 3.99 -33.17 13.15
N VAL A 6 4.06 -34.22 12.32
CA VAL A 6 4.38 -34.13 10.90
C VAL A 6 3.34 -34.91 10.12
N VAL A 7 2.85 -34.33 9.03
CA VAL A 7 1.89 -34.97 8.11
C VAL A 7 2.28 -34.60 6.69
N THR A 8 2.34 -35.59 5.81
CA THR A 8 2.51 -35.40 4.36
C THR A 8 1.40 -36.15 3.65
N LEU A 9 0.57 -35.44 2.88
CA LEU A 9 -0.50 -35.96 2.05
C LEU A 9 -0.36 -35.54 0.57
N ASN A 10 0.73 -34.87 0.18
CA ASN A 10 1.12 -34.66 -1.22
C ASN A 10 0.86 -35.91 -2.09
N GLY A 11 0.26 -35.71 -3.26
CA GLY A 11 -0.14 -36.78 -4.19
C GLY A 11 -1.50 -37.44 -3.93
N ASN A 12 -2.12 -37.23 -2.76
CA ASN A 12 -3.42 -37.86 -2.45
C ASN A 12 -4.62 -37.07 -3.02
N PRO A 13 -5.65 -37.73 -3.58
CA PRO A 13 -6.82 -37.07 -4.15
C PRO A 13 -7.67 -36.33 -3.11
N VAL A 14 -7.57 -36.70 -1.83
CA VAL A 14 -8.24 -36.04 -0.69
C VAL A 14 -7.94 -34.53 -0.61
N LEU A 15 -6.76 -34.10 -1.08
CA LEU A 15 -6.37 -32.69 -1.14
C LEU A 15 -7.32 -31.84 -2.01
N LYS A 16 -7.90 -32.43 -3.07
CA LYS A 16 -8.87 -31.76 -3.94
C LYS A 16 -10.26 -31.63 -3.32
N GLN A 17 -10.60 -32.51 -2.36
CA GLN A 17 -11.90 -32.54 -1.70
C GLN A 17 -11.97 -31.54 -0.53
N ILE A 18 -10.86 -31.32 0.18
CA ILE A 18 -10.82 -30.46 1.36
C ILE A 18 -10.52 -29.00 0.96
N LYS A 19 -11.58 -28.18 0.87
CA LYS A 19 -11.45 -26.73 0.72
C LYS A 19 -10.57 -26.15 1.84
N MET A 20 -9.63 -25.27 1.48
CA MET A 20 -8.65 -24.67 2.39
C MET A 20 -7.87 -25.67 3.27
N TYR A 21 -7.59 -26.87 2.73
CA TYR A 21 -6.87 -27.99 3.37
C TYR A 21 -5.84 -27.60 4.44
N ARG A 22 -4.87 -26.73 4.15
CA ARG A 22 -3.82 -26.31 5.11
C ARG A 22 -4.42 -25.69 6.38
N LYS A 23 -5.37 -24.76 6.27
CA LYS A 23 -6.04 -24.16 7.44
C LYS A 23 -6.83 -25.21 8.22
N THR A 24 -7.60 -26.04 7.52
CA THR A 24 -8.41 -27.10 8.13
C THR A 24 -7.56 -28.13 8.89
N MET A 25 -6.40 -28.51 8.37
CA MET A 25 -5.48 -29.43 9.06
C MET A 25 -4.82 -28.79 10.29
N ILE A 26 -4.40 -27.53 10.21
CA ILE A 26 -3.83 -26.78 11.34
C ILE A 26 -4.84 -26.67 12.50
N LEU A 27 -6.12 -26.46 12.19
CA LEU A 27 -7.21 -26.42 13.17
C LEU A 27 -7.50 -27.79 13.79
N LYS A 28 -7.60 -28.85 12.98
CA LYS A 28 -7.88 -30.22 13.46
C LYS A 28 -6.70 -30.80 14.25
N CYS A 29 -5.46 -30.42 13.94
CA CYS A 29 -4.24 -30.95 14.53
C CYS A 29 -3.43 -29.85 15.23
N LYS A 30 -3.82 -29.52 16.48
CA LYS A 30 -3.19 -28.45 17.29
C LYS A 30 -1.67 -28.61 17.50
N ASN A 31 -1.15 -29.83 17.50
CA ASN A 31 0.27 -30.12 17.74
C ASN A 31 1.11 -30.32 16.45
N LEU A 32 0.51 -30.04 15.28
CA LEU A 32 1.16 -30.14 13.97
C LEU A 32 2.22 -29.04 13.79
N GLN A 33 3.46 -29.44 13.50
CA GLN A 33 4.63 -28.59 13.29
C GLN A 33 5.01 -28.50 11.80
N TYR A 34 4.83 -29.58 11.05
CA TYR A 34 5.06 -29.62 9.60
C TYR A 34 3.83 -30.18 8.90
N LEU A 35 3.44 -29.54 7.81
CA LEU A 35 2.39 -30.02 6.91
C LEU A 35 2.90 -29.95 5.48
N ASP A 36 3.00 -31.11 4.87
CA ASP A 36 3.68 -31.34 3.60
C ASP A 36 5.09 -30.73 3.66
N ASP A 37 5.44 -29.87 2.71
CA ASP A 37 6.81 -29.32 2.60
C ASP A 37 7.02 -28.03 3.42
N ARG A 38 6.01 -27.56 4.17
CA ARG A 38 6.05 -26.24 4.83
C ARG A 38 5.82 -26.32 6.35
N PRO A 39 6.71 -25.75 7.18
CA PRO A 39 6.48 -25.65 8.63
C PRO A 39 5.23 -24.81 8.95
N VAL A 40 4.61 -25.10 10.09
CA VAL A 40 3.42 -24.43 10.61
C VAL A 40 3.86 -23.47 11.71
N PHE A 41 3.91 -22.17 11.40
CA PHE A 41 4.33 -21.15 12.37
C PHE A 41 3.19 -20.80 13.35
N PRO A 42 3.50 -20.27 14.55
CA PRO A 42 2.48 -19.79 15.49
C PRO A 42 1.52 -18.76 14.89
N ARG A 43 2.04 -17.84 14.05
CA ARG A 43 1.26 -16.87 13.27
C ARG A 43 0.23 -17.54 12.37
N ASP A 44 0.59 -18.62 11.69
CA ASP A 44 -0.32 -19.34 10.78
C ASP A 44 -1.45 -20.02 11.58
N ARG A 45 -1.14 -20.49 12.79
CA ARG A 45 -2.14 -21.06 13.71
C ARG A 45 -3.12 -19.98 14.21
N ALA A 46 -2.61 -18.84 14.66
CA ALA A 46 -3.45 -17.70 15.07
C ALA A 46 -4.37 -17.24 13.92
N CYS A 47 -3.83 -17.09 12.70
CA CYS A 47 -4.63 -16.76 11.51
C CYS A 47 -5.69 -17.83 11.20
N ALA A 48 -5.39 -19.12 11.35
CA ALA A 48 -6.35 -20.20 11.13
C ALA A 48 -7.47 -20.21 12.19
N GLU A 49 -7.14 -19.93 13.46
CA GLU A 49 -8.12 -19.81 14.55
C GLU A 49 -9.03 -18.57 14.39
N ALA A 50 -8.47 -17.43 13.98
CA ALA A 50 -9.27 -16.26 13.60
C ALA A 50 -10.19 -16.54 12.41
N TRP A 51 -9.68 -17.25 11.39
CA TRP A 51 -10.47 -17.69 10.23
C TRP A 51 -11.64 -18.60 10.62
N MET A 52 -11.44 -19.51 11.58
CA MET A 52 -12.52 -20.36 12.12
C MET A 52 -13.59 -19.54 12.88
N ARG A 53 -13.21 -18.41 13.49
CA ARG A 53 -14.11 -17.58 14.31
C ARG A 53 -15.01 -16.68 13.47
N GLY A 54 -14.46 -15.99 12.47
CA GLY A 54 -15.17 -14.96 11.69
C GLY A 54 -14.80 -14.91 10.22
N GLY A 55 -14.25 -15.99 9.67
CA GLY A 55 -13.94 -16.07 8.24
C GLY A 55 -12.76 -15.20 7.82
N VAL A 56 -12.83 -14.66 6.60
CA VAL A 56 -11.68 -14.01 5.95
C VAL A 56 -11.33 -12.67 6.59
N ASP A 57 -12.31 -11.92 7.11
CA ASP A 57 -12.07 -10.57 7.64
C ASP A 57 -11.28 -10.63 8.97
N GLU A 58 -11.67 -11.52 9.88
CA GLU A 58 -10.93 -11.80 11.12
C GLU A 58 -9.53 -12.36 10.85
N GLU A 59 -9.36 -13.21 9.82
CA GLU A 59 -8.05 -13.69 9.38
C GLU A 59 -7.14 -12.55 8.92
N VAL A 60 -7.68 -11.60 8.14
CA VAL A 60 -6.93 -10.43 7.64
C VAL A 60 -6.59 -9.49 8.79
N ALA A 61 -7.53 -9.22 9.71
CA ALA A 61 -7.27 -8.41 10.90
C ALA A 61 -6.13 -9.00 11.75
N GLU A 62 -6.18 -10.30 12.05
CA GLU A 62 -5.13 -10.97 12.82
C GLU A 62 -3.79 -11.00 12.07
N ARG A 63 -3.80 -11.34 10.76
CA ARG A 63 -2.59 -11.31 9.91
C ARG A 63 -1.92 -9.93 9.93
N ASN A 64 -2.71 -8.87 9.91
CA ASN A 64 -2.25 -7.48 9.93
C ASN A 64 -1.67 -7.09 11.30
N ARG A 65 -2.28 -7.52 12.42
CA ARG A 65 -1.70 -7.32 13.77
C ARG A 65 -0.29 -7.91 13.86
N TRP A 66 -0.11 -9.15 13.41
CA TRP A 66 1.21 -9.80 13.40
C TRP A 66 2.23 -9.07 12.50
N PHE A 67 1.80 -8.60 11.32
CA PHE A 67 2.67 -7.84 10.43
C PHE A 67 3.06 -6.48 11.01
N GLN A 68 2.10 -5.74 11.58
CA GLN A 68 2.35 -4.45 12.23
C GLN A 68 3.25 -4.58 13.45
N ALA A 69 3.13 -5.65 14.24
CA ALA A 69 4.02 -5.90 15.38
C ALA A 69 5.49 -6.09 14.93
N GLU A 70 5.74 -6.88 13.88
CA GLU A 70 7.11 -7.07 13.38
C GLU A 70 7.64 -5.80 12.67
N GLN A 71 6.80 -5.12 11.87
CA GLN A 71 7.17 -3.84 11.25
C GLN A 71 7.48 -2.77 12.28
N LYS A 72 6.71 -2.68 13.37
CA LYS A 72 7.00 -1.76 14.47
C LYS A 72 8.37 -2.04 15.08
N LYS A 73 8.69 -3.30 15.39
CA LYS A 73 10.00 -3.69 15.93
C LYS A 73 11.16 -3.34 14.98
N ILE A 74 10.98 -3.51 13.67
CA ILE A 74 11.97 -3.09 12.66
C ILE A 74 12.09 -1.57 12.65
N ASN A 75 10.98 -0.84 12.55
CA ASN A 75 10.94 0.62 12.52
C ASN A 75 11.55 1.25 13.78
N ASP A 76 11.23 0.73 14.97
CA ASP A 76 11.77 1.20 16.24
C ASP A 76 13.31 1.09 16.26
N SER A 77 13.87 0.02 15.67
CA SER A 77 15.33 -0.14 15.56
C SER A 77 15.97 0.86 14.58
N VAL A 78 15.32 1.14 13.44
CA VAL A 78 15.76 2.14 12.46
C VAL A 78 15.68 3.55 13.04
N MET A 79 14.57 3.88 13.72
CA MET A 79 14.36 5.17 14.38
C MET A 79 15.36 5.40 15.50
N ALA A 80 15.74 4.37 16.26
CA ALA A 80 16.81 4.47 17.26
C ALA A 80 18.17 4.83 16.64
N LEU A 81 18.52 4.28 15.47
CA LEU A 81 19.75 4.63 14.75
C LEU A 81 19.71 6.06 14.19
N ILE A 82 18.58 6.48 13.62
CA ILE A 82 18.35 7.85 13.15
C ILE A 82 18.50 8.85 14.31
N ASN A 83 17.92 8.55 15.48
CA ASN A 83 17.97 9.42 16.64
C ASN A 83 19.40 9.52 17.21
N LYS A 84 20.16 8.42 17.27
CA LYS A 84 21.60 8.47 17.61
C LYS A 84 22.38 9.37 16.66
N ARG A 85 22.15 9.27 15.34
CA ARG A 85 22.79 10.17 14.36
C ARG A 85 22.43 11.65 14.57
N LYS A 86 21.17 11.95 14.92
CA LYS A 86 20.72 13.32 15.23
C LYS A 86 21.33 13.90 16.51
N LEU A 87 21.62 13.05 17.50
CA LEU A 87 22.28 13.46 18.75
C LEU A 87 23.79 13.65 18.56
N CYS A 88 24.44 12.82 17.75
CA CYS A 88 25.86 12.91 17.44
C CYS A 88 26.19 13.90 16.31
N LYS A 89 25.50 15.05 16.23
CA LYS A 89 25.89 16.11 15.30
C LYS A 89 27.31 16.60 15.64
N PRO A 90 28.21 16.75 14.66
CA PRO A 90 29.55 17.23 14.92
C PRO A 90 29.51 18.67 15.44
N VAL A 91 30.41 18.97 16.39
CA VAL A 91 30.52 20.27 17.08
C VAL A 91 30.80 21.46 16.14
N GLY A 92 31.09 21.21 14.85
CA GLY A 92 31.41 22.22 13.83
C GLY A 92 30.33 22.57 12.81
N THR A 93 29.05 22.17 12.97
CA THR A 93 27.97 22.48 11.99
C THR A 93 26.77 23.23 12.55
N SER A 94 26.92 23.94 13.69
CA SER A 94 25.88 24.84 14.22
C SER A 94 25.60 26.05 13.32
N GLU A 95 26.63 26.59 12.65
CA GLU A 95 26.53 27.84 11.89
C GLU A 95 25.92 27.65 10.48
N LYS A 96 26.13 26.49 9.84
CA LYS A 96 25.72 26.22 8.45
C LYS A 96 24.27 25.73 8.32
N GLU A 97 23.78 24.92 9.27
CA GLU A 97 22.37 24.48 9.23
C GLU A 97 21.37 25.60 9.56
N ALA A 98 21.80 26.64 10.30
CA ALA A 98 20.98 27.81 10.59
C ALA A 98 20.80 28.69 9.34
N THR A 99 21.85 28.83 8.52
CA THR A 99 21.81 29.60 7.27
C THR A 99 21.00 28.87 6.19
N ASP A 100 21.16 27.56 6.01
CA ASP A 100 20.36 26.79 5.03
C ASP A 100 18.86 26.78 5.38
N LYS A 101 18.50 26.76 6.67
CA LYS A 101 17.09 26.90 7.08
C LYS A 101 16.50 28.28 6.80
N LYS A 102 17.29 29.34 6.93
CA LYS A 102 16.86 30.71 6.60
C LYS A 102 16.68 30.85 5.09
N LYS A 103 17.67 30.39 4.32
CA LYS A 103 17.66 30.42 2.85
C LYS A 103 16.56 29.57 2.21
N LYS A 104 16.15 28.48 2.86
CA LYS A 104 14.99 27.66 2.46
C LYS A 104 13.64 28.20 2.95
N LYS A 105 13.63 29.19 3.85
CA LYS A 105 12.41 29.90 4.25
C LYS A 105 12.19 31.11 3.36
N GLU A 106 13.24 31.90 3.13
CA GLU A 106 13.25 33.02 2.17
C GLU A 106 12.82 32.55 0.77
N LYS A 107 13.46 31.51 0.21
CA LYS A 107 13.06 30.95 -1.10
C LYS A 107 11.66 30.28 -1.14
N LYS A 108 10.97 30.15 0.00
CA LYS A 108 9.56 29.71 0.03
C LYS A 108 8.59 30.86 0.19
N GLU A 109 9.06 31.99 0.68
CA GLU A 109 8.29 33.23 0.78
C GLU A 109 8.34 33.94 -0.59
N ASP A 110 9.50 33.97 -1.26
CA ASP A 110 9.63 34.43 -2.66
C ASP A 110 8.76 33.61 -3.64
N GLU A 111 8.71 32.27 -3.48
CA GLU A 111 7.87 31.37 -4.32
C GLU A 111 6.36 31.45 -4.01
N GLU A 112 5.97 32.01 -2.86
CA GLU A 112 4.56 32.21 -2.49
C GLU A 112 4.09 33.65 -2.84
N GLU A 113 4.99 34.65 -2.92
CA GLU A 113 4.69 35.99 -3.46
C GLU A 113 4.58 36.01 -5.00
N ASP A 114 5.43 35.27 -5.74
CA ASP A 114 5.32 35.13 -7.21
C ASP A 114 4.00 34.44 -7.65
N GLU A 115 3.46 33.49 -6.85
CA GLU A 115 2.17 32.81 -7.16
C GLU A 115 0.95 33.72 -6.88
N GLU A 116 1.03 34.68 -5.94
CA GLU A 116 -0.06 35.64 -5.68
C GLU A 116 -0.11 36.80 -6.71
N GLU A 117 1.01 37.19 -7.36
CA GLU A 117 0.99 38.19 -8.44
C GLU A 117 0.44 37.63 -9.77
N GLU A 118 0.64 36.34 -10.12
CA GLU A 118 0.06 35.76 -11.35
C GLU A 118 -1.47 35.56 -11.27
N GLU A 119 -2.06 35.27 -10.11
CA GLU A 119 -3.54 35.15 -9.98
C GLU A 119 -4.27 36.51 -10.07
N GLU A 120 -3.64 37.64 -9.70
CA GLU A 120 -4.23 38.98 -9.85
C GLU A 120 -4.22 39.49 -11.32
N GLU A 121 -3.23 39.10 -12.15
CA GLU A 121 -3.22 39.47 -13.58
C GLU A 121 -4.25 38.69 -14.42
N ASP A 122 -4.52 37.43 -14.10
CA ASP A 122 -5.43 36.57 -14.88
C ASP A 122 -6.93 36.93 -14.69
N GLU A 123 -7.34 37.50 -13.55
CA GLU A 123 -8.72 37.95 -13.34
C GLU A 123 -9.10 39.18 -14.20
N GLU A 124 -8.19 40.12 -14.51
CA GLU A 124 -8.55 41.33 -15.30
C GLU A 124 -8.89 41.01 -16.77
N VAL A 125 -8.24 40.00 -17.35
CA VAL A 125 -8.30 39.71 -18.80
C VAL A 125 -9.63 39.07 -19.23
N THR A 126 -10.31 38.35 -18.33
CA THR A 126 -11.52 37.57 -18.68
C THR A 126 -12.77 38.41 -18.98
N THR A 127 -12.79 39.70 -18.63
CA THR A 127 -13.99 40.55 -18.74
C THR A 127 -14.13 41.34 -20.05
N LYS A 128 -13.12 41.37 -20.93
CA LYS A 128 -13.13 42.19 -22.17
C LYS A 128 -13.26 41.41 -23.49
N SER A 129 -13.10 40.08 -23.51
CA SER A 129 -13.14 39.27 -24.75
C SER A 129 -14.55 38.80 -25.17
N SER A 130 -15.61 39.54 -24.81
CA SER A 130 -16.98 39.30 -25.27
C SER A 130 -17.37 40.18 -26.47
N ALA A 131 -16.73 39.98 -27.63
CA ALA A 131 -17.20 40.55 -28.90
C ALA A 131 -16.64 39.87 -30.16
N ARG A 132 -17.54 39.31 -30.99
CA ARG A 132 -17.37 38.99 -32.45
C ARG A 132 -16.51 37.75 -32.78
N THR A 133 -16.86 36.89 -33.73
CA THR A 133 -18.04 36.80 -34.63
C THR A 133 -18.21 35.36 -35.16
N ALA A 134 -19.44 34.98 -35.52
CA ALA A 134 -19.75 33.66 -36.11
C ALA A 134 -19.39 33.56 -37.62
N THR A 135 -19.25 32.33 -38.15
CA THR A 135 -20.16 31.74 -39.18
C THR A 135 -19.68 30.43 -39.85
N ARG A 136 -20.59 29.44 -39.97
CA ARG A 136 -20.80 28.48 -41.13
C ARG A 136 -19.64 27.48 -41.47
N SER A 137 -19.81 26.33 -42.15
CA SER A 137 -20.93 25.42 -42.57
C SER A 137 -20.32 24.22 -43.36
N SER A 138 -20.85 22.99 -43.48
CA SER A 138 -21.97 22.24 -42.86
C SER A 138 -22.05 20.78 -43.40
N GLY A 139 -22.37 19.77 -42.57
CA GLY A 139 -22.63 18.36 -42.95
C GLY A 139 -22.44 17.43 -41.73
N LEU A 140 -23.37 16.59 -41.24
CA LEU A 140 -24.12 15.45 -41.85
C LEU A 140 -23.16 14.37 -42.42
N PHE A 141 -23.23 13.07 -42.07
CA PHE A 141 -24.18 12.31 -41.22
C PHE A 141 -23.65 10.90 -40.86
N ARG A 142 -24.11 10.32 -39.72
CA ARG A 142 -24.25 8.87 -39.37
C ARG A 142 -23.05 7.90 -39.24
N GLN A 143 -22.94 7.37 -38.01
CA GLN A 143 -23.03 5.94 -37.59
C GLN A 143 -22.42 4.84 -38.47
N GLY A 144 -21.53 4.03 -37.87
CA GLY A 144 -21.14 2.70 -38.35
C GLY A 144 -20.78 1.76 -37.19
N LEU A 145 -21.56 0.68 -37.02
CA LEU A 145 -21.29 -0.41 -36.07
C LEU A 145 -20.31 -1.40 -36.73
N VAL A 146 -19.29 -1.90 -36.03
CA VAL A 146 -18.57 -3.12 -36.45
C VAL A 146 -18.27 -4.01 -35.25
N GLN A 147 -18.85 -5.20 -35.24
CA GLN A 147 -18.43 -6.31 -34.39
C GLN A 147 -17.27 -7.04 -35.08
N ASN A 148 -16.15 -7.25 -34.39
CA ASN A 148 -15.07 -8.10 -34.90
C ASN A 148 -15.23 -9.52 -34.34
N SER A 149 -15.72 -10.43 -35.17
CA SER A 149 -15.51 -11.87 -35.02
C SER A 149 -14.40 -12.32 -35.97
N CYS A 150 -13.37 -12.99 -35.44
CA CYS A 150 -12.62 -14.09 -36.07
C CYS A 150 -11.33 -14.36 -35.29
N PHE A 151 -11.22 -15.55 -34.70
CA PHE A 151 -10.07 -16.42 -34.92
C PHE A 151 -10.49 -17.90 -34.68
N GLU A 152 -9.72 -18.81 -35.28
CA GLU A 152 -10.05 -20.22 -35.55
C GLU A 152 -10.14 -21.16 -34.32
#